data_AF-A0A1B5CUB2-F1
#
_entry.id   AF-A0A1B5CUB2-F1
#
_cell.length_a   1.000
_cell.length_b   1.000
_cell.length_c   1.000
_cell.angle_alpha   90.00
_cell.angle_beta   90.00
_cell.angle_gamma   90.00
#
_symmetry.space_group_name_H-M   'P 1'
#
loop_
_entity.id
_entity.type
_entity.pdbx_description
1 polymer ?
#
loop_
_entity_poly.entity_id
_entity_poly.type
_entity_poly.pdbx_seq_one_letter_code
_entity_poly.pdbx_strand_id
1 'polypeptide(L)'
;MDIQIISRNGEPEYAVLPWDQYQALLKAAGQQQPTLASSPAAPITPDQDVHPLAALRGLREAKGLAIETLARTVGISPSYLGLIERGERQPDAAIRRSLAWELGVAGWRDES
;
A
#
# COMPACT_ATOMS: atom_id res chain seq x y z
N MET A 1 37.23 -8.33 -9.77
CA MET A 1 37.26 -7.51 -8.54
C MET A 1 37.68 -6.10 -8.91
N ASP A 2 36.72 -5.18 -9.08
CA ASP A 2 37.00 -3.75 -9.18
C ASP A 2 36.02 -3.07 -8.20
N ILE A 3 36.48 -2.84 -6.97
CA ILE A 3 35.74 -2.08 -5.97
C ILE A 3 36.36 -0.69 -6.01
N GLN A 4 35.57 0.30 -6.40
CA GLN A 4 36.07 1.67 -6.53
C GLN A 4 35.78 2.43 -5.25
N ILE A 5 36.83 2.92 -4.62
CA ILE A 5 36.74 3.71 -3.40
C ILE A 5 36.92 5.18 -3.78
N ILE A 6 35.90 5.99 -3.48
CA ILE A 6 35.93 7.43 -3.69
C ILE A 6 36.30 8.07 -2.35
N SER A 7 37.47 8.72 -2.31
CA SER A 7 37.96 9.43 -1.13
C SER A 7 37.68 10.92 -1.22
N ARG A 8 37.25 11.54 -0.11
CA ARG A 8 37.09 12.98 0.03
C ARG A 8 37.92 13.45 1.22
N ASN A 9 38.77 14.46 1.03
CA ASN A 9 39.72 14.95 2.04
C ASN A 9 40.70 13.90 2.59
N GLY A 10 41.03 12.86 1.81
CA GLY A 10 41.99 11.82 2.20
C GLY A 10 41.38 10.61 2.93
N GLU A 11 40.09 10.65 3.23
CA GLU A 11 39.35 9.54 3.85
C GLU A 11 38.41 8.87 2.84
N PRO A 12 38.28 7.53 2.83
CA PRO A 12 37.36 6.83 1.96
C PRO A 12 35.92 7.08 2.39
N GLU A 13 35.15 7.77 1.54
CA GLU A 13 33.78 8.19 1.86
C GLU A 13 32.74 7.24 1.24
N TYR A 14 33.02 6.74 0.02
CA TYR A 14 32.11 5.83 -0.69
C TYR A 14 32.86 4.66 -1.31
N ALA A 15 32.25 3.47 -1.32
CA ALA A 15 32.70 2.32 -2.08
C ALA A 15 31.63 1.89 -3.07
N VAL A 16 32.01 1.74 -4.34
CA VAL A 16 31.13 1.21 -5.39
C VAL A 16 31.42 -0.28 -5.52
N LEU A 17 30.41 -1.09 -5.27
CA LEU A 17 30.50 -2.55 -5.38
C LEU A 17 29.61 -3.06 -6.52
N PRO A 18 30.03 -4.13 -7.22
CA PRO A 18 29.13 -4.92 -8.05
C PRO A 18 27.94 -5.43 -7.24
N TRP A 19 26.76 -5.41 -7.85
CA TRP A 19 25.49 -5.71 -7.17
C TRP A 19 25.48 -7.06 -6.44
N ASP A 20 26.00 -8.11 -7.07
CA ASP A 20 26.08 -9.47 -6.52
C ASP A 20 26.91 -9.53 -5.21
N GLN A 21 28.02 -8.79 -5.16
CA GLN A 21 28.91 -8.72 -4.00
C GLN A 21 28.27 -7.98 -2.83
N TYR A 22 27.53 -6.91 -3.12
CA TYR A 22 26.75 -6.18 -2.12
C TYR A 22 25.66 -7.07 -1.51
N GLN A 23 24.97 -7.87 -2.32
CA GLN A 23 23.97 -8.83 -1.84
C GLN A 23 24.59 -9.92 -0.96
N ALA A 24 25.78 -10.42 -1.31
CA ALA A 24 26.49 -11.41 -0.50
C ALA A 24 26.88 -10.86 0.89
N LEU A 25 27.33 -9.60 0.96
CA LEU A 25 27.66 -8.93 2.22
C LEU A 25 26.44 -8.78 3.14
N LEU A 26 25.29 -8.40 2.59
CA LEU A 26 24.05 -8.30 3.37
C LEU A 26 23.60 -9.64 3.92
N LYS A 27 23.67 -10.69 3.09
CA LYS A 27 23.34 -12.05 3.49
C LYS A 27 24.26 -12.56 4.60
N ALA A 28 25.56 -12.29 4.50
CA ALA A 28 26.54 -12.65 5.54
C ALA A 28 26.34 -11.86 6.83
N ALA A 29 25.88 -10.60 6.74
CA ALA A 29 25.52 -9.76 7.87
C ALA A 29 24.14 -10.10 8.48
N GLY A 30 23.43 -11.09 7.95
CA GLY A 30 22.09 -11.48 8.41
C GLY A 30 20.99 -10.45 8.11
N GLN A 31 21.27 -9.46 7.25
CA GLN A 31 20.34 -8.41 6.87
C GLN A 31 19.59 -8.85 5.60
N GLN A 32 18.26 -8.82 5.63
CA GLN A 32 17.45 -9.01 4.42
C GLN A 32 17.70 -7.84 3.46
N GLN A 33 17.68 -8.12 2.14
CA GLN A 33 17.99 -7.17 1.07
C GLN A 33 17.39 -5.79 1.32
N PRO A 34 18.12 -4.70 1.01
CA PRO A 34 17.63 -3.36 1.27
C PRO A 34 16.56 -3.09 0.22
N THR A 35 15.31 -3.16 0.63
CA THR A 35 14.23 -2.51 -0.10
C THR A 35 14.62 -1.04 -0.23
N LEU A 36 14.65 -0.51 -1.46
CA LEU A 36 14.86 0.90 -1.76
C LEU A 36 13.75 1.75 -1.11
N ALA A 37 13.84 1.96 0.19
CA ALA A 37 12.95 2.80 0.97
C ALA A 37 13.80 3.52 2.02
N SER A 38 14.31 4.69 1.61
CA SER A 38 14.97 5.64 2.51
C SER A 38 13.95 6.26 3.46
N SER A 39 14.17 6.10 4.77
CA SER A 39 14.07 7.11 5.87
C SER A 39 13.40 6.58 7.16
N PRO A 40 13.88 6.96 8.36
CA PRO A 40 13.24 6.67 9.65
C PRO A 40 12.21 7.75 10.03
N ALA A 41 11.34 8.13 9.10
CA ALA A 41 10.16 8.93 9.38
C ALA A 41 8.95 8.01 9.16
N ALA A 42 8.19 7.78 10.24
CA ALA A 42 6.95 7.01 10.35
C ALA A 42 6.43 6.35 9.05
N PRO A 43 6.26 5.01 9.01
CA PRO A 43 5.82 4.32 7.80
C PRO A 43 4.39 4.72 7.44
N ILE A 44 4.25 5.66 6.50
CA ILE A 44 3.10 5.72 5.61
C ILE A 44 3.38 4.72 4.50
N THR A 45 2.85 3.52 4.66
CA THR A 45 2.88 2.44 3.65
C THR A 45 1.78 2.69 2.62
N PRO A 46 2.05 3.18 1.40
CA PRO A 46 1.02 3.30 0.35
C PRO A 46 0.60 1.95 -0.25
N ASP A 47 1.20 0.84 0.17
CA ASP A 47 0.93 -0.51 -0.32
C ASP A 47 0.06 -1.35 0.65
N GLN A 48 -0.21 -0.85 1.87
CA GLN A 48 -1.00 -1.59 2.88
C GLN A 48 -2.48 -1.18 2.95
N ASP A 49 -2.92 -0.13 2.27
CA ASP A 49 -4.32 0.34 2.28
C ASP A 49 -5.19 -0.35 1.21
N VAL A 50 -4.83 -1.57 0.79
CA VAL A 50 -5.67 -2.39 -0.09
C VAL A 50 -6.51 -3.32 0.78
N HIS A 51 -7.72 -2.88 1.13
CA HIS A 51 -8.62 -3.61 2.01
C HIS A 51 -9.46 -4.64 1.25
N PRO A 52 -9.84 -5.77 1.87
CA PRO A 52 -10.85 -6.64 1.29
C PRO A 52 -12.19 -5.90 1.25
N LEU A 53 -13.01 -6.18 0.23
CA LEU A 53 -14.31 -5.53 0.08
C LEU A 53 -15.25 -5.83 1.26
N ALA A 54 -15.04 -6.96 1.95
CA ALA A 54 -15.70 -7.30 3.21
C ALA A 54 -15.44 -6.30 4.36
N ALA A 55 -14.31 -5.57 4.34
CA ALA A 55 -14.00 -4.56 5.34
C ALA A 55 -14.75 -3.23 5.12
N LEU A 56 -15.46 -3.08 3.99
CA LEU A 56 -16.15 -1.85 3.60
C LEU A 56 -17.12 -1.35 4.67
N ARG A 57 -17.91 -2.26 5.24
CA ARG A 57 -18.86 -1.94 6.32
C ARG A 57 -18.15 -1.37 7.54
N GLY A 58 -17.06 -2.01 7.97
CA GLY A 58 -16.28 -1.59 9.12
C GLY A 58 -15.63 -0.21 8.90
N LEU A 59 -15.09 0.03 7.70
CA LEU A 59 -14.52 1.33 7.32
C LEU A 59 -15.59 2.44 7.31
N ARG A 60 -16.78 2.14 6.77
CA ARG A 60 -17.90 3.08 6.78
C ARG A 60 -18.34 3.42 8.21
N GLU A 61 -18.51 2.40 9.06
CA GLU A 61 -18.92 2.56 10.45
C GLU A 61 -17.86 3.30 11.28
N ALA A 62 -16.57 3.04 11.06
CA ALA A 62 -15.48 3.76 11.70
C ALA A 62 -15.47 5.27 11.38
N LYS A 63 -15.94 5.66 10.18
CA LYS A 63 -16.13 7.07 9.79
C LYS A 63 -17.48 7.65 10.25
N GLY A 64 -18.33 6.85 10.91
CA GLY A 64 -19.68 7.27 11.33
C GLY A 64 -20.61 7.57 10.16
N LEU A 65 -20.34 7.02 8.97
CA LEU A 65 -21.14 7.29 7.77
C LEU A 65 -22.36 6.37 7.72
N ALA A 66 -23.54 6.94 7.49
CA ALA A 66 -24.73 6.14 7.20
C ALA A 66 -24.63 5.49 5.80
N ILE A 67 -25.26 4.33 5.63
CA ILE A 67 -25.28 3.61 4.34
C ILE A 67 -25.89 4.47 3.22
N GLU A 68 -26.95 5.22 3.54
CA GLU A 68 -27.63 6.09 2.58
C GLU A 68 -26.73 7.25 2.13
N THR A 69 -25.96 7.82 3.04
CA THR A 69 -25.03 8.92 2.75
C THR A 69 -23.92 8.44 1.81
N LEU A 70 -23.27 7.31 2.13
CA LEU A 70 -22.20 6.78 1.28
C LEU A 70 -22.72 6.37 -0.10
N ALA A 71 -23.88 5.70 -0.15
CA ALA A 71 -24.49 5.29 -1.41
C ALA A 71 -24.80 6.50 -2.31
N ARG A 72 -25.35 7.57 -1.72
CA ARG A 72 -25.67 8.81 -2.44
C ARG A 72 -24.43 9.54 -2.95
N THR A 73 -23.35 9.58 -2.17
CA THR A 73 -22.09 10.19 -2.62
C THR A 73 -21.44 9.42 -3.76
N VAL A 74 -21.50 8.08 -3.70
CA VAL A 74 -20.97 7.20 -4.75
C VAL A 74 -21.86 7.16 -6.00
N GLY A 75 -23.12 7.60 -5.88
CA GLY A 75 -24.08 7.60 -6.99
C GLY A 75 -24.77 6.25 -7.20
N ILE A 76 -24.91 5.43 -6.16
CA ILE A 76 -25.58 4.13 -6.20
C ILE A 76 -26.77 4.09 -5.24
N SER A 77 -27.62 3.07 -5.36
CA SER A 77 -28.75 2.90 -4.44
C SER A 77 -28.30 2.32 -3.08
N PRO A 78 -28.93 2.72 -1.95
CA PRO A 78 -28.60 2.20 -0.62
C PRO A 78 -28.74 0.67 -0.53
N SER A 79 -29.77 0.12 -1.18
CA SER A 79 -29.97 -1.34 -1.27
C SER A 79 -28.83 -2.04 -2.00
N TYR A 80 -28.29 -1.42 -3.06
CA TYR A 80 -27.16 -1.96 -3.80
C TYR A 80 -25.88 -1.92 -2.99
N LEU A 81 -25.60 -0.83 -2.26
CA LEU A 81 -24.49 -0.77 -1.32
C LEU A 81 -24.62 -1.84 -0.22
N GLY A 82 -25.83 -2.11 0.26
CA GLY A 82 -26.08 -3.18 1.24
C GLY A 82 -25.79 -4.58 0.69
N LEU A 83 -26.08 -4.85 -0.59
CA LEU A 83 -25.70 -6.11 -1.24
C LEU A 83 -24.18 -6.26 -1.34
N ILE A 84 -23.48 -5.16 -1.60
CA ILE A 84 -22.01 -5.12 -1.65
C ILE A 84 -21.42 -5.38 -0.26
N GLU A 85 -21.93 -4.74 0.79
CA GLU A 85 -21.48 -4.95 2.18
C GLU A 85 -21.68 -6.39 2.67
N ARG A 86 -22.69 -7.09 2.14
CA ARG A 86 -22.95 -8.51 2.46
C ARG A 86 -22.18 -9.48 1.56
N GLY A 87 -21.42 -8.99 0.58
CA GLY A 87 -20.70 -9.82 -0.39
C GLY A 87 -21.61 -10.51 -1.41
N GLU A 88 -22.90 -10.17 -1.46
CA GLU A 88 -23.86 -10.77 -2.40
C GLU A 88 -23.68 -10.24 -3.83
N ARG A 89 -23.04 -9.08 -3.98
CA ARG A 89 -22.80 -8.47 -5.29
C ARG A 89 -21.46 -7.78 -5.37
N GLN A 90 -20.76 -8.01 -6.48
CA GLN A 90 -19.49 -7.34 -6.77
C GLN A 90 -19.74 -6.03 -7.52
N PRO A 91 -19.19 -4.90 -7.03
CA PRO A 91 -19.24 -3.64 -7.76
C PRO A 91 -18.20 -3.60 -8.89
N ASP A 92 -18.51 -2.87 -9.95
CA ASP A 92 -17.60 -2.58 -11.06
C ASP A 92 -16.42 -1.70 -10.61
N ALA A 93 -15.37 -1.65 -11.43
CA ALA A 93 -14.15 -0.90 -11.13
C ALA A 93 -14.40 0.59 -10.83
N ALA A 94 -15.37 1.22 -11.51
CA ALA A 94 -15.74 2.61 -11.27
C ALA A 94 -16.29 2.82 -9.84
N ILE A 95 -17.22 1.96 -9.42
CA ILE A 95 -17.83 2.03 -8.09
C ILE A 95 -16.81 1.69 -7.01
N ARG A 96 -15.95 0.68 -7.23
CA ARG A 96 -14.82 0.35 -6.35
C ARG A 96 -13.93 1.57 -6.11
N ARG A 97 -13.56 2.28 -7.19
CA ARG A 97 -12.72 3.48 -7.09
C ARG A 97 -13.39 4.60 -6.29
N SER A 98 -14.67 4.85 -6.55
CA SER A 98 -15.44 5.85 -5.80
C SER A 98 -15.55 5.50 -4.32
N LEU A 99 -15.83 4.23 -3.98
CA LEU A 99 -15.87 3.77 -2.59
C LEU A 99 -14.51 3.91 -1.89
N ALA A 100 -13.42 3.61 -2.60
CA ALA A 100 -12.08 3.75 -2.07
C ALA A 100 -11.75 5.22 -1.76
N TRP A 101 -12.12 6.13 -2.66
CA TRP A 101 -11.96 7.57 -2.50
C TRP A 101 -12.72 8.11 -1.27
N GLU A 102 -14.00 7.75 -1.14
CA GLU A 102 -14.85 8.22 -0.03
C GLU A 102 -14.38 7.67 1.33
N LEU A 103 -13.88 6.44 1.36
CA LEU A 103 -13.38 5.82 2.58
C LEU A 103 -11.93 6.20 2.87
N GLY A 104 -11.19 6.75 1.90
CA GLY A 104 -9.80 7.17 2.05
C GLY A 104 -8.83 5.99 2.05
N VAL A 105 -9.16 4.92 1.33
CA VAL A 105 -8.32 3.73 1.15
C VAL A 105 -7.69 3.72 -0.24
N ALA A 106 -6.53 3.09 -0.40
CA ALA A 106 -5.81 3.07 -1.68
C ALA A 106 -6.53 2.22 -2.74
N GLY A 107 -7.26 1.19 -2.32
CA GLY A 107 -8.03 0.35 -3.22
C GLY A 107 -8.69 -0.84 -2.53
N TRP A 108 -9.32 -1.67 -3.35
CA TRP A 108 -9.96 -2.91 -2.89
C TRP A 108 -9.20 -4.10 -3.45
N ARG A 109 -8.99 -5.12 -2.62
CA ARG A 109 -8.39 -6.38 -3.07
C ARG A 109 -9.38 -7.11 -3.96
N ASP A 110 -8.91 -7.57 -5.12
CA ASP A 110 -9.68 -8.42 -6.01
C ASP A 110 -9.65 -9.86 -5.46
N GLU A 111 -10.82 -10.49 -5.32
CA GLU A 111 -10.90 -11.93 -5.12
C GLU A 111 -10.74 -12.60 -6.48
N SER A 112 -9.48 -12.83 -6.88
CA SER A 112 -9.13 -13.73 -7.98
C SER A 112 -9.04 -15.18 -7.48
#